data_AF-J9G4W4-F1
#
_entry.id   AF-J9G4W4-F1
#
_cell.length_a   1.000
_cell.length_b   1.000
_cell.length_c   1.000
_cell.angle_alpha   90.00
_cell.angle_beta   90.00
_cell.angle_gamma   90.00
#
_symmetry.space_group_name_H-M   'P 1'
#
loop_
_entity.id
_entity.type
_entity.pdbx_description
1 polymer ?
#
loop_
_entity_poly.entity_id
_entity_poly.type
_entity_poly.pdbx_seq_one_letter_code
_entity_poly.pdbx_strand_id
1 'polypeptide(L)'
;MTVTNYYNNEPMEIRLDPRLSANGNAQKYFKDYRKKQTAAKMLVKLMEDGEREIDYLATVLYEVETATGEQALGEIRAELKSQGYLKYYKSRDKRQKPADFYRYRSSDGFLILVGRNNVQNEKLTLHTARGKDLWFHVKNAPGSHTVVMSEGKDIPLTTQNEAAQLAVVHS
;
A
#
# COMPACT_ATOMS: atom_id res chain seq x y z
N MET A 1 36.10 -32.64 5.22
CA MET A 1 37.40 -32.33 4.61
C MET A 1 37.79 -30.95 5.06
N THR A 2 38.98 -30.78 5.61
CA THR A 2 39.49 -29.48 6.06
C THR A 2 40.30 -28.85 4.93
N VAL A 3 40.00 -27.61 4.58
CA VAL A 3 40.70 -26.83 3.56
C VAL A 3 41.09 -25.47 4.11
N THR A 4 42.18 -24.90 3.63
CA THR A 4 42.53 -23.52 3.95
C THR A 4 41.62 -22.57 3.17
N ASN A 5 40.92 -21.69 3.88
CA ASN A 5 40.09 -20.66 3.27
C ASN A 5 40.97 -19.60 2.59
N TYR A 6 40.75 -19.38 1.30
CA TYR A 6 41.54 -18.47 0.48
C TYR A 6 41.44 -16.99 0.89
N TYR A 7 40.38 -16.59 1.60
CA TYR A 7 40.15 -15.18 1.96
C TYR A 7 40.79 -14.75 3.28
N ASN A 8 40.94 -15.67 4.24
CA ASN A 8 41.44 -15.35 5.57
C ASN A 8 42.55 -16.32 6.05
N ASN A 9 42.98 -17.27 5.21
CA ASN A 9 43.98 -18.30 5.52
C ASN A 9 43.66 -19.20 6.72
N GLU A 10 42.41 -19.22 7.19
CA GLU A 10 41.98 -20.06 8.31
C GLU A 10 41.52 -21.44 7.82
N PRO A 11 41.71 -22.51 8.62
CA PRO A 11 41.18 -23.82 8.30
C PRO A 11 39.65 -23.83 8.37
N MET A 12 39.02 -24.31 7.30
CA MET A 12 37.56 -24.45 7.15
C MET A 12 37.19 -25.89 6.88
N GLU A 13 36.19 -26.41 7.60
CA GLU A 13 35.64 -27.73 7.34
C GLU A 13 34.49 -27.69 6.32
N ILE A 14 34.64 -28.45 5.25
CA ILE A 14 33.58 -28.69 4.26
C ILE A 14 33.09 -30.14 4.41
N ARG A 15 31.78 -30.30 4.63
CA ARG A 15 31.12 -31.61 4.63
C ARG A 15 31.02 -32.10 3.19
N LEU A 16 31.44 -33.32 2.91
CA LEU A 16 31.32 -33.90 1.57
C LEU A 16 30.38 -35.09 1.64
N ASP A 17 29.59 -35.27 0.59
CA ASP A 17 28.84 -36.49 0.38
C ASP A 17 29.80 -37.57 -0.16
N PRO A 18 30.03 -38.69 0.57
CA PRO A 18 30.96 -39.73 0.14
C PRO A 18 30.54 -40.43 -1.17
N ARG A 19 29.26 -40.31 -1.55
CA ARG A 19 28.72 -40.90 -2.78
C ARG A 19 29.04 -40.08 -4.03
N LEU A 20 29.54 -38.86 -3.87
CA LEU A 20 29.85 -37.94 -4.98
C LEU A 20 31.37 -37.77 -5.11
N SER A 21 31.84 -37.58 -6.35
CA SER A 21 33.23 -37.17 -6.58
C SER A 21 33.51 -35.78 -6.01
N ALA A 22 34.79 -35.40 -5.87
CA ALA A 22 35.16 -34.06 -5.42
C ALA A 22 34.54 -32.95 -6.29
N ASN A 23 34.57 -33.11 -7.61
CA ASN A 23 33.92 -32.19 -8.55
C ASN A 23 32.38 -32.23 -8.43
N GLY A 24 31.79 -33.41 -8.22
CA GLY A 24 30.35 -33.55 -7.99
C GLY A 24 29.87 -32.84 -6.72
N ASN A 25 30.62 -32.94 -5.63
CA ASN A 25 30.38 -32.17 -4.40
C ASN A 25 30.49 -30.66 -4.66
N ALA A 26 31.54 -30.21 -5.37
CA ALA A 26 31.70 -28.80 -5.72
C ALA A 26 30.53 -28.27 -6.56
N GLN A 27 30.11 -28.99 -7.60
CA GLN A 27 28.96 -28.62 -8.43
C GLN A 27 27.65 -28.56 -7.63
N LYS A 28 27.43 -29.50 -6.71
CA LYS A 28 26.28 -29.48 -5.78
C LYS A 28 26.29 -28.21 -4.94
N TYR A 29 27.42 -27.85 -4.34
CA TYR A 29 27.57 -26.62 -3.57
C TYR A 29 27.32 -25.36 -4.41
N PHE A 30 27.83 -25.30 -5.65
CA PHE A 30 27.55 -24.20 -6.57
C PHE A 30 26.06 -24.11 -6.94
N LYS A 31 25.40 -25.24 -7.18
CA LYS A 31 23.96 -25.29 -7.47
C LYS A 31 23.14 -24.81 -6.27
N ASP A 32 23.45 -25.27 -5.07
CA ASP A 32 22.79 -24.86 -3.83
C ASP A 32 23.02 -23.37 -3.54
N TYR A 33 24.25 -22.87 -3.76
CA TYR A 33 24.57 -21.45 -3.68
C TYR A 33 23.70 -20.64 -4.65
N ARG A 34 23.65 -21.00 -5.94
CA ARG A 34 22.82 -20.31 -6.93
C ARG A 34 21.35 -20.33 -6.54
N LYS A 35 20.84 -21.48 -6.08
CA LYS A 35 19.46 -21.61 -5.60
C LYS A 35 19.18 -20.66 -4.43
N LYS A 36 20.07 -20.63 -3.42
CA LYS A 36 19.95 -19.73 -2.26
C LYS A 36 20.06 -18.26 -2.67
N GLN A 37 20.94 -17.92 -3.62
CA GLN A 37 21.08 -16.56 -4.13
C GLN A 37 19.80 -16.09 -4.85
N THR A 38 19.22 -16.93 -5.71
CA THR A 38 17.93 -16.64 -6.35
C THR A 38 16.82 -16.51 -5.31
N ALA A 39 16.77 -17.43 -4.34
CA ALA A 39 15.79 -17.38 -3.25
C ALA A 39 15.92 -16.09 -2.43
N ALA A 40 17.13 -15.67 -2.06
CA ALA A 40 17.37 -14.44 -1.33
C ALA A 40 16.83 -13.21 -2.09
N LYS A 41 17.08 -13.13 -3.41
CA LYS A 41 16.54 -12.05 -4.26
C LYS A 41 15.01 -12.02 -4.28
N MET A 42 14.38 -13.20 -4.39
CA MET A 42 12.92 -13.31 -4.37
C MET A 42 12.34 -12.97 -2.99
N LEU A 43 13.00 -13.39 -1.91
CA LEU A 43 12.56 -13.11 -0.54
C LEU A 43 12.55 -11.62 -0.24
N VAL A 44 13.55 -10.86 -0.70
CA VAL A 44 13.55 -9.38 -0.56
C VAL A 44 12.29 -8.80 -1.17
N LYS A 45 11.95 -9.19 -2.41
CA LYS A 45 10.72 -8.72 -3.06
C LYS A 45 9.45 -9.15 -2.31
N LEU A 46 9.39 -10.39 -1.83
CA LEU A 46 8.24 -10.88 -1.07
C LEU A 46 8.05 -10.14 0.25
N MET A 47 9.14 -9.76 0.92
CA MET A 47 9.08 -8.93 2.12
C MET A 47 8.56 -7.52 1.77
N GLU A 48 9.07 -6.90 0.71
CA GLU A 48 8.57 -5.59 0.25
C GLU A 48 7.10 -5.62 -0.21
N ASP A 49 6.66 -6.70 -0.85
CA ASP A 49 5.26 -6.92 -1.21
C ASP A 49 4.40 -7.10 0.06
N GLY A 50 4.88 -7.86 1.04
CA GLY A 50 4.18 -8.12 2.30
C GLY A 50 4.03 -6.90 3.21
N GLU A 51 5.08 -6.08 3.34
CA GLU A 51 4.99 -4.81 4.09
C GLU A 51 3.97 -3.86 3.45
N ARG A 52 3.97 -3.75 2.12
CA ARG A 52 2.96 -2.95 1.40
C ARG A 52 1.53 -3.48 1.61
N GLU A 53 1.36 -4.79 1.68
CA GLU A 53 0.07 -5.41 1.96
C GLU A 53 -0.39 -5.11 3.40
N ILE A 54 0.52 -5.13 4.38
CA ILE A 54 0.23 -4.73 5.76
C ILE A 54 -0.25 -3.27 5.82
N ASP A 55 0.47 -2.35 5.15
CA ASP A 55 0.12 -0.93 5.10
C ASP A 55 -1.26 -0.70 4.45
N TYR A 56 -1.54 -1.42 3.36
CA TYR A 56 -2.85 -1.37 2.71
C TYR A 56 -3.96 -1.85 3.65
N LEU A 57 -3.79 -3.01 4.28
CA LEU A 57 -4.79 -3.58 5.19
C LEU A 57 -5.01 -2.71 6.43
N ALA A 58 -3.97 -2.01 6.91
CA ALA A 58 -4.11 -1.02 7.97
C ALA A 58 -5.00 0.16 7.54
N THR A 59 -4.87 0.62 6.29
CA THR A 59 -5.75 1.65 5.73
C THR A 59 -7.19 1.16 5.61
N VAL A 60 -7.40 -0.06 5.12
CA VAL A 60 -8.75 -0.64 5.04
C VAL A 60 -9.37 -0.79 6.44
N LEU A 61 -8.60 -1.21 7.44
CA LEU A 61 -9.09 -1.33 8.82
C LEU A 61 -9.60 0.02 9.33
N TYR A 62 -8.82 1.08 9.13
CA TYR A 62 -9.22 2.44 9.49
C TYR A 62 -10.52 2.87 8.79
N GLU A 63 -10.65 2.61 7.49
CA GLU A 63 -11.86 2.93 6.74
C GLU A 63 -13.09 2.18 7.26
N VAL A 64 -12.93 0.91 7.66
CA VAL A 64 -14.02 0.13 8.25
C VAL A 64 -14.43 0.69 9.61
N GLU A 65 -13.48 1.10 10.44
CA GLU A 65 -13.73 1.65 11.77
C GLU A 65 -14.42 3.02 11.73
N THR A 66 -14.13 3.82 10.70
CA THR A 66 -14.68 5.17 10.53
C THR A 66 -15.90 5.23 9.61
N ALA A 67 -16.22 4.15 8.90
CA ALA A 67 -17.35 4.07 7.99
C ALA A 67 -18.69 4.33 8.72
N THR A 68 -19.48 5.26 8.19
CA THR A 68 -20.80 5.59 8.73
C THR A 68 -21.91 4.88 7.94
N GLY A 69 -22.45 3.81 8.55
CA GLY A 69 -23.61 3.09 8.04
C GLY A 69 -23.32 2.03 6.97
N GLU A 70 -24.36 1.28 6.61
CA GLU A 70 -24.24 0.08 5.74
C GLU A 70 -23.75 0.41 4.32
N GLN A 71 -24.06 1.61 3.81
CA GLN A 71 -23.65 2.00 2.46
C GLN A 71 -22.11 2.15 2.34
N ALA A 72 -21.47 2.82 3.31
CA ALA A 72 -20.02 3.00 3.33
C ALA A 72 -19.30 1.64 3.46
N LEU A 73 -19.78 0.78 4.37
CA LEU A 73 -19.28 -0.59 4.50
C LEU A 73 -19.48 -1.43 3.24
N GLY A 74 -20.57 -1.21 2.51
CA GLY A 74 -20.85 -1.85 1.23
C GLY A 74 -19.81 -1.50 0.16
N GLU A 75 -19.34 -0.25 0.12
CA GLU A 75 -18.29 0.20 -0.80
C GLU A 75 -16.93 -0.45 -0.47
N ILE A 76 -16.54 -0.45 0.80
CA ILE A 76 -15.29 -1.10 1.24
C ILE A 76 -15.34 -2.61 0.95
N ARG A 77 -16.49 -3.25 1.17
CA ARG A 77 -16.68 -4.67 0.83
C ARG A 77 -16.56 -4.91 -0.67
N ALA A 78 -17.02 -3.98 -1.51
CA ALA A 78 -16.89 -4.08 -2.96
C ALA A 78 -15.43 -3.91 -3.41
N GLU A 79 -14.69 -2.99 -2.79
CA GLU A 79 -13.25 -2.82 -3.00
C GLU A 79 -12.49 -4.12 -2.69
N LEU A 80 -12.66 -4.67 -1.48
CA LEU A 80 -11.99 -5.90 -1.05
C LEU A 80 -12.35 -7.11 -1.93
N LYS A 81 -13.58 -7.17 -2.48
CA LYS A 81 -13.94 -8.18 -3.48
C LYS A 81 -13.21 -7.99 -4.80
N SER A 82 -13.07 -6.75 -5.28
CA SER A 82 -12.39 -6.46 -6.55
C SER A 82 -10.89 -6.75 -6.49
N GLN A 83 -10.26 -6.57 -5.32
CA GLN A 83 -8.85 -6.87 -5.09
C GLN A 83 -8.59 -8.37 -4.77
N GLY A 84 -9.65 -9.17 -4.58
CA GLY A 84 -9.53 -10.61 -4.36
C GLY A 84 -9.41 -11.03 -2.89
N TYR A 85 -9.45 -10.10 -1.94
CA TYR A 85 -9.45 -10.39 -0.50
C TYR A 85 -10.74 -11.08 -0.03
N LEU A 86 -11.87 -10.79 -0.67
CA LEU A 86 -13.17 -11.40 -0.35
C LEU A 86 -13.71 -12.25 -1.50
N LYS A 87 -14.24 -13.42 -1.17
CA LYS A 87 -14.89 -14.31 -2.16
C LYS A 87 -16.12 -13.64 -2.78
N TYR A 88 -16.23 -13.77 -4.10
CA TYR A 88 -17.38 -13.30 -4.86
C TYR A 88 -18.55 -14.28 -4.69
N TYR A 89 -19.39 -14.06 -3.69
CA TYR A 89 -20.72 -14.66 -3.71
C TYR A 89 -21.57 -13.86 -4.71
N LYS A 90 -22.26 -14.55 -5.63
CA LYS A 90 -23.27 -13.95 -6.50
C LYS A 90 -24.43 -13.44 -5.63
N SER A 91 -24.26 -12.30 -4.97
CA SER A 91 -25.38 -11.55 -4.45
C SER A 91 -26.03 -10.81 -5.62
N ARG A 92 -27.36 -10.76 -5.57
CA ARG A 92 -28.19 -9.98 -6.49
C ARG A 92 -28.14 -8.51 -6.05
N ASP A 93 -26.95 -7.98 -5.82
CA ASP A 93 -26.80 -6.60 -5.35
C ASP A 93 -27.08 -5.67 -6.52
N LYS A 94 -28.11 -4.83 -6.34
CA LYS A 94 -28.33 -3.67 -7.19
C LYS A 94 -27.04 -2.87 -7.15
N ARG A 95 -26.44 -2.59 -8.32
CA ARG A 95 -25.34 -1.61 -8.45
C ARG A 95 -25.82 -0.29 -7.85
N GLN A 96 -25.50 -0.03 -6.58
CA GLN A 96 -25.70 1.27 -5.99
C GLN A 96 -24.70 2.23 -6.65
N LYS A 97 -25.15 3.45 -6.93
CA LYS A 97 -24.23 4.49 -7.37
C LYS A 97 -23.22 4.71 -6.24
N PRO A 98 -21.90 4.78 -6.54
CA PRO A 98 -20.92 5.12 -5.53
C PRO A 98 -21.33 6.42 -4.85
N ALA A 99 -21.20 6.50 -3.53
CA ALA A 99 -21.38 7.75 -2.81
C ALA A 99 -20.43 8.82 -3.38
N ASP A 100 -20.90 10.07 -3.38
CA ASP A 100 -20.02 11.19 -3.71
C ASP A 100 -19.03 11.44 -2.56
N PHE A 101 -17.96 12.18 -2.84
CA PHE A 101 -16.99 12.61 -1.83
C PHE A 101 -17.68 13.31 -0.65
N TYR A 102 -17.04 13.38 0.51
CA TYR A 102 -17.43 14.41 1.47
C TYR A 102 -17.09 15.78 0.89
N ARG A 103 -18.02 16.72 1.01
CA ARG A 103 -17.88 18.07 0.45
C ARG A 103 -17.97 19.08 1.58
N TYR A 104 -16.91 19.84 1.73
CA TYR A 104 -16.82 20.96 2.66
C TYR A 104 -16.59 22.25 1.87
N ARG A 105 -16.89 23.38 2.51
CA ARG A 105 -16.61 24.70 1.96
C ARG A 105 -15.80 25.46 3.00
N SER A 106 -14.63 25.95 2.60
CA SER A 106 -13.77 26.73 3.48
C SER A 106 -14.42 28.06 3.83
N SER A 107 -13.92 28.71 4.89
CA SER A 107 -14.32 30.07 5.24
C SER A 107 -14.12 31.07 4.10
N ASP A 108 -13.06 30.88 3.29
CA ASP A 108 -12.78 31.67 2.09
C ASP A 108 -13.61 31.24 0.85
N GLY A 109 -14.48 30.25 1.00
CA GLY A 109 -15.40 29.80 -0.04
C GLY A 109 -14.84 28.82 -1.06
N PHE A 110 -13.69 28.20 -0.79
CA PHE A 110 -13.13 27.14 -1.64
C PHE A 110 -13.83 25.81 -1.35
N LEU A 111 -14.01 24.99 -2.39
CA LEU A 111 -14.55 23.65 -2.24
C LEU A 111 -13.44 22.70 -1.78
N ILE A 112 -13.68 21.96 -0.70
CA ILE A 112 -12.79 20.93 -0.19
C ILE A 112 -13.50 19.58 -0.34
N LEU A 113 -12.82 18.63 -0.96
CA LEU A 113 -13.30 17.26 -1.18
C LEU A 113 -12.48 16.29 -0.34
N VAL A 114 -13.14 15.36 0.34
CA VAL A 114 -12.49 14.30 1.12
C VAL A 114 -13.01 12.95 0.64
N GLY A 115 -12.09 12.03 0.31
CA GLY A 115 -12.44 10.67 -0.08
C GLY A 115 -12.93 9.85 1.12
N ARG A 116 -13.81 8.87 0.88
CA ARG A 116 -14.38 8.02 1.94
C ARG A 116 -13.75 6.63 2.06
N ASN A 117 -13.05 6.22 1.02
CA ASN A 117 -12.36 4.94 0.91
C ASN A 117 -11.26 5.04 -0.15
N ASN A 118 -10.43 4.01 -0.26
CA ASN A 118 -9.28 4.00 -1.19
C ASN A 118 -9.69 4.21 -2.64
N VAL A 119 -10.81 3.60 -3.08
CA VAL A 119 -11.32 3.79 -4.45
C VAL A 119 -11.68 5.26 -4.71
N GLN A 120 -12.32 5.92 -3.74
CA GLN A 120 -12.61 7.34 -3.84
C GLN A 120 -11.34 8.19 -3.72
N ASN A 121 -10.38 7.84 -2.86
CA ASN A 121 -9.10 8.52 -2.71
C ASN A 121 -8.31 8.53 -4.02
N GLU A 122 -8.26 7.39 -4.71
CA GLU A 122 -7.62 7.26 -6.03
C GLU A 122 -8.36 8.10 -7.08
N LYS A 123 -9.71 8.03 -7.13
CA LYS A 123 -10.50 8.86 -8.04
C LYS A 123 -10.32 10.35 -7.76
N LEU A 124 -10.24 10.74 -6.50
CA LEU A 124 -10.08 12.12 -6.07
C LEU A 124 -8.73 12.66 -6.54
N THR A 125 -7.64 11.94 -6.27
CA THR A 125 -6.29 12.38 -6.58
C THR A 125 -5.94 12.26 -8.06
N LEU A 126 -6.38 11.19 -8.75
CA LEU A 126 -5.95 10.91 -10.12
C LEU A 126 -6.91 11.42 -11.20
N HIS A 127 -8.20 11.56 -10.89
CA HIS A 127 -9.23 11.89 -11.91
C HIS A 127 -10.00 13.18 -11.63
N THR A 128 -10.06 13.63 -10.37
CA THR A 128 -10.85 14.81 -9.98
C THR A 128 -9.98 16.04 -9.78
N ALA A 129 -8.87 15.89 -9.07
CA ALA A 129 -7.92 16.96 -8.80
C ALA A 129 -7.23 17.46 -10.08
N ARG A 130 -6.92 18.74 -10.13
CA ARG A 130 -6.23 19.43 -11.22
C ARG A 130 -4.89 19.97 -10.73
N GLY A 131 -4.00 20.33 -11.66
CA GLY A 131 -2.62 20.69 -11.33
C GLY A 131 -2.40 21.91 -10.41
N LYS A 132 -3.42 22.75 -10.18
CA LYS A 132 -3.36 23.88 -9.23
C LYS A 132 -4.05 23.61 -7.89
N ASP A 133 -4.68 22.45 -7.75
CA ASP A 133 -5.38 22.07 -6.52
C ASP A 133 -4.34 21.62 -5.47
N LEU A 134 -4.67 21.82 -4.19
CA LEU A 134 -3.82 21.37 -3.09
C LEU A 134 -4.34 20.06 -2.53
N TRP A 135 -3.45 19.08 -2.36
CA TRP A 135 -3.75 17.77 -1.80
C TRP A 135 -3.09 17.60 -0.43
N PHE A 136 -3.84 17.02 0.50
CA PHE A 136 -3.47 16.83 1.90
C PHE A 136 -3.75 15.38 2.32
N HIS A 137 -2.89 14.86 3.18
CA HIS A 137 -2.99 13.56 3.83
C HIS A 137 -2.17 13.57 5.11
N VAL A 138 -2.55 12.77 6.12
CA VAL A 138 -1.79 12.70 7.37
C VAL A 138 -0.49 11.94 7.17
N LYS A 139 0.60 12.53 7.67
CA LYS A 139 1.94 11.96 7.51
C LYS A 139 2.06 10.64 8.29
N ASN A 140 2.44 9.57 7.57
CA ASN A 140 2.76 8.25 8.13
C ASN A 140 1.61 7.59 8.91
N ALA A 141 0.35 7.90 8.59
CA ALA A 141 -0.81 7.24 9.18
C ALA A 141 -1.86 6.96 8.09
N PRO A 142 -2.69 5.92 8.23
CA PRO A 142 -3.84 5.73 7.35
C PRO A 142 -4.79 6.91 7.45
N GLY A 143 -5.45 7.27 6.36
CA GLY A 143 -6.34 8.41 6.35
C GLY A 143 -6.82 8.82 4.98
N SER A 144 -7.82 9.68 4.94
CA SER A 144 -8.52 10.08 3.73
C SER A 144 -7.73 11.13 2.94
N HIS A 145 -7.76 11.01 1.61
CA HIS A 145 -7.21 12.05 0.75
C HIS A 145 -8.13 13.27 0.78
N THR A 146 -7.55 14.44 1.05
CA THR A 146 -8.28 15.71 1.10
C THR A 146 -7.75 16.66 0.02
N VAL A 147 -8.61 17.18 -0.85
CA VAL A 147 -8.24 18.08 -1.96
C VAL A 147 -9.00 19.40 -1.85
N VAL A 148 -8.28 20.51 -1.94
CA VAL A 148 -8.84 21.86 -2.09
C VAL A 148 -8.88 22.21 -3.57
N MET A 149 -10.08 22.44 -4.09
CA MET A 149 -10.29 22.86 -5.47
C MET A 149 -9.94 24.34 -5.62
N SER A 150 -8.80 24.62 -6.23
CA SER A 150 -8.30 25.99 -6.48
C SER A 150 -9.18 26.75 -7.47
N GLU A 151 -9.73 26.05 -8.46
CA GLU A 151 -10.40 26.64 -9.63
C GLU A 151 -9.54 27.71 -10.35
N GLY A 152 -8.21 27.61 -10.22
CA GLY A 152 -7.26 28.55 -10.81
C GLY A 152 -6.89 29.76 -9.94
N LYS A 153 -7.47 29.88 -8.74
CA LYS A 153 -7.14 30.90 -7.74
C LYS A 153 -6.07 30.42 -6.77
N ASP A 154 -5.30 31.34 -6.21
CA ASP A 154 -4.38 31.04 -5.13
C ASP A 154 -5.16 30.71 -3.85
N ILE A 155 -4.79 29.61 -3.19
CA ILE A 155 -5.48 29.11 -2.00
C ILE A 155 -4.87 29.79 -0.75
N PRO A 156 -5.65 30.60 -0.01
CA PRO A 156 -5.16 31.27 1.20
C PRO A 156 -4.74 30.29 2.30
N LEU A 157 -3.82 30.72 3.17
CA LEU A 157 -3.33 29.90 4.28
C LEU A 157 -4.44 29.45 5.24
N THR A 158 -5.48 30.27 5.42
CA THR A 158 -6.70 29.93 6.18
C THR A 158 -7.37 28.67 5.63
N THR A 159 -7.66 28.64 4.33
CA THR A 159 -8.20 27.45 3.66
C THR A 159 -7.24 26.25 3.72
N GLN A 160 -5.92 26.47 3.60
CA GLN A 160 -4.94 25.39 3.73
C GLN A 160 -4.99 24.74 5.12
N ASN A 161 -5.10 25.55 6.17
CA ASN A 161 -5.19 25.07 7.55
C ASN A 161 -6.50 24.32 7.81
N GLU A 162 -7.63 24.81 7.30
CA GLU A 162 -8.92 24.12 7.40
C GLU A 162 -8.90 22.76 6.67
N ALA A 163 -8.29 22.70 5.49
CA ALA A 163 -8.12 21.46 4.76
C ALA A 163 -7.21 20.47 5.50
N ALA A 164 -6.12 20.96 6.11
CA ALA A 164 -5.24 20.13 6.93
C ALA A 164 -5.96 19.59 8.18
N GLN A 165 -6.82 20.39 8.82
CA GLN A 165 -7.66 19.92 9.93
C GLN A 165 -8.64 18.83 9.48
N LEU A 166 -9.28 18.99 8.32
CA LEU A 166 -10.16 17.96 7.76
C LEU A 166 -9.38 16.68 7.45
N ALA A 167 -8.17 16.77 6.91
CA ALA A 167 -7.34 15.60 6.70
C ALA A 167 -7.06 14.86 8.02
N VAL A 168 -6.76 15.58 9.10
CA VAL A 168 -6.56 14.98 10.44
C VAL A 168 -7.84 14.37 11.02
N VAL A 169 -9.00 15.02 10.84
CA VAL A 169 -10.29 14.51 11.33
C VAL A 169 -10.70 13.21 10.63
N HIS A 170 -10.31 13.06 9.36
CA HIS A 170 -10.58 11.87 8.53
C HIS A 170 -9.35 10.97 8.37
N SER A 171 -8.44 10.99 9.35
CA SER A 171 -7.31 10.04 9.53
C SER A 171 -7.25 9.43 10.92
#